data_AF-A0A9E6DPJ8-F1
#
_entry.id   AF-A0A9E6DPJ8-F1
#
_cell.length_a   1.000
_cell.length_b   1.000
_cell.length_c   1.000
_cell.angle_alpha   90.00
_cell.angle_beta   90.00
_cell.angle_gamma   90.00
#
_symmetry.space_group_name_H-M   'P 1'
#
loop_
_entity.id
_entity.type
_entity.pdbx_description
1 polymer ?
#
loop_
_entity_poly.entity_id
_entity_poly.type
_entity_poly.pdbx_seq_one_letter_code
_entity_poly.pdbx_strand_id
1 'polypeptide(L)'
;MSTLAFTTCAPVVSQRAGARADEHGIPAARQVSPQVEPSSKPLHCQVPRATQNADPAPARLGSDELKLPRFFAALRELKANRRTDHVRVMWLGDSHTAADFWPHQLRIALQGRFGDGGPGFLYTGLKLYRHGSAAIAREGKWRSQPRAPATIIPSFDRRFGLGGIRMVPQSGGALVSLSLKEPGEGQLRWELLYRLPHARSSLQVSLGSQTETLSRAAADSEQGTLMQSVRLEGAAADSFRVSDFRNQPEVFGAIAERTAPGVVLDTLGINGARIKTTMVWNEGAWVREVRRRSPDLLIVAFGANEVGDRVAPWRYRADFKELVGRVRRGSPGCECLIVGPIERAARNWKPHPRMKPIEDMQRETARELGCEFFSSVDAMGGPGSLKTWSELSPQWARRDRVHLTVRGYRELGRRLADTVLTSFDAERSRRAAH
;
A
#
# COMPACT_ATOMS: atom_id res chain seq x y z
N MET A 1 -14.88 35.85 -21.51
CA MET A 1 -14.67 35.28 -22.85
C MET A 1 -14.34 33.81 -22.66
N SER A 2 -15.32 32.94 -22.87
CA SER A 2 -15.22 31.49 -22.61
C SER A 2 -14.51 30.78 -23.75
N THR A 3 -13.53 29.96 -23.42
CA THR A 3 -12.82 29.07 -24.36
C THR A 3 -13.59 27.77 -24.49
N LEU A 4 -14.05 27.47 -25.71
CA LEU A 4 -14.77 26.24 -26.08
C LEU A 4 -13.79 25.06 -26.19
N ALA A 5 -14.11 23.94 -25.53
CA ALA A 5 -13.48 22.64 -25.78
C ALA A 5 -14.36 21.83 -26.73
N PHE A 6 -13.83 21.49 -27.91
CA PHE A 6 -14.47 20.56 -28.84
C PHE A 6 -14.24 19.12 -28.36
N THR A 7 -15.32 18.35 -28.24
CA THR A 7 -15.26 16.89 -28.03
C THR A 7 -15.71 16.22 -29.32
N THR A 8 -14.84 15.41 -29.93
CA THR A 8 -15.18 14.58 -31.10
C THR A 8 -15.75 13.24 -30.63
N CYS A 9 -16.93 12.86 -31.16
CA CYS A 9 -17.56 11.55 -30.94
C CYS A 9 -17.20 10.59 -32.08
N ALA A 10 -16.73 9.39 -31.75
CA ALA A 10 -16.60 8.27 -32.69
C ALA A 10 -17.77 7.28 -32.52
N PRO A 11 -18.30 6.66 -33.59
CA PRO A 11 -19.42 5.73 -33.49
C PRO A 11 -18.99 4.35 -32.96
N VAL A 12 -19.84 3.78 -32.09
CA VAL A 12 -19.70 2.42 -31.54
C VAL A 12 -20.40 1.43 -32.50
N VAL A 13 -19.65 0.50 -33.08
CA VAL A 13 -20.20 -0.63 -33.84
C VAL A 13 -20.41 -1.81 -32.89
N SER A 14 -21.66 -2.26 -32.79
CA SER A 14 -22.06 -3.49 -32.07
C SER A 14 -22.15 -4.64 -33.07
N GLN A 15 -21.36 -5.69 -32.90
CA GLN A 15 -21.61 -6.99 -33.54
C GLN A 15 -21.77 -8.08 -32.48
N ARG A 16 -22.96 -8.69 -32.46
CA ARG A 16 -23.22 -10.00 -31.83
C ARG A 16 -23.06 -11.06 -32.91
N ALA A 17 -22.28 -12.10 -32.64
CA ALA A 17 -22.36 -13.35 -33.37
C ALA A 17 -22.14 -14.51 -32.40
N GLY A 18 -23.07 -15.45 -32.37
CA GLY A 18 -22.89 -16.78 -31.81
C GLY A 18 -22.96 -17.79 -32.95
N ALA A 19 -22.13 -18.83 -32.90
CA ALA A 19 -22.41 -20.20 -33.35
C ALA A 19 -21.12 -21.05 -33.24
N ARG A 20 -21.35 -22.37 -33.32
CA ARG A 20 -20.50 -23.52 -32.98
C ARG A 20 -19.31 -23.73 -33.93
N ALA A 21 -18.38 -24.58 -33.48
CA ALA A 21 -17.23 -25.11 -34.20
C ALA A 21 -17.65 -26.07 -35.33
N ASP A 22 -16.87 -26.11 -36.42
CA ASP A 22 -16.24 -27.31 -36.97
C ASP A 22 -15.17 -26.94 -38.05
N GLU A 23 -14.27 -27.90 -38.24
CA GLU A 23 -13.12 -28.14 -39.11
C GLU A 23 -12.72 -27.26 -40.34
N HIS A 24 -11.39 -27.14 -40.49
CA HIS A 24 -10.57 -26.96 -41.71
C HIS A 24 -10.82 -25.79 -42.70
N GLY A 25 -9.79 -24.94 -42.85
CA GLY A 25 -9.48 -24.25 -44.12
C GLY A 25 -9.56 -22.71 -44.09
N ILE A 26 -8.42 -22.04 -44.34
CA ILE A 26 -8.34 -20.60 -44.63
C ILE A 26 -8.76 -20.37 -46.10
N PRO A 27 -9.59 -19.36 -46.41
CA PRO A 27 -9.15 -18.43 -47.46
C PRO A 27 -9.54 -16.95 -47.28
N ALA A 28 -8.55 -16.11 -47.64
CA ALA A 28 -8.59 -14.86 -48.41
C ALA A 28 -9.49 -13.67 -48.02
N ALA A 29 -8.83 -12.52 -47.89
CA ALA A 29 -9.40 -11.19 -47.71
C ALA A 29 -10.17 -10.70 -48.97
N ARG A 30 -11.34 -10.09 -48.73
CA ARG A 30 -12.05 -9.25 -49.71
C ARG A 30 -12.23 -7.84 -49.14
N GLN A 31 -11.67 -6.85 -49.83
CA GLN A 31 -11.95 -5.44 -49.61
C GLN A 31 -13.41 -5.14 -49.98
N VAL A 32 -14.13 -4.44 -49.12
CA VAL A 32 -15.41 -3.81 -49.43
C VAL A 32 -15.37 -2.38 -48.91
N SER A 33 -15.39 -1.41 -49.83
CA SER A 33 -15.55 0.01 -49.53
C SER A 33 -17.02 0.30 -49.22
N PRO A 34 -17.35 1.00 -48.11
CA PRO A 34 -18.73 1.39 -47.84
C PRO A 34 -19.08 2.69 -48.58
N GLN A 35 -20.18 2.65 -49.34
CA GLN A 35 -20.88 3.85 -49.82
C GLN A 35 -21.67 4.47 -48.66
N VAL A 36 -21.63 5.80 -48.57
CA VAL A 36 -22.35 6.62 -47.57
C VAL A 36 -23.49 7.33 -48.28
N GLU A 37 -24.74 7.09 -47.88
CA GLU A 37 -25.88 7.94 -48.21
C GLU A 37 -26.23 8.85 -47.01
N PRO A 38 -26.54 10.15 -47.22
CA PRO A 38 -26.88 11.06 -46.15
C PRO A 38 -28.37 10.96 -45.77
N SER A 39 -28.65 10.64 -44.50
CA SER A 39 -29.99 10.69 -43.92
C SER A 39 -30.24 12.04 -43.25
N SER A 40 -31.25 12.76 -43.74
CA SER A 40 -31.73 14.04 -43.19
C SER A 40 -32.83 13.81 -42.14
N LYS A 41 -32.47 13.72 -40.86
CA LYS A 41 -33.42 13.92 -39.74
C LYS A 41 -32.76 14.72 -38.61
N PRO A 42 -33.40 15.78 -38.09
CA PRO A 42 -32.85 16.56 -36.98
C PRO A 42 -32.87 15.75 -35.68
N LEU A 43 -31.70 15.58 -35.06
CA LEU A 43 -31.55 14.98 -33.73
C LEU A 43 -31.89 16.00 -32.66
N HIS A 44 -33.01 15.82 -31.97
CA HIS A 44 -33.32 16.55 -30.75
C HIS A 44 -32.41 16.08 -29.60
N CYS A 45 -31.44 16.90 -29.21
CA CYS A 45 -30.69 16.72 -27.98
C CYS A 45 -31.52 17.16 -26.76
N GLN A 46 -32.03 16.21 -25.99
CA GLN A 46 -32.40 16.46 -24.60
C GLN A 46 -31.18 16.23 -23.71
N VAL A 47 -30.71 17.28 -23.05
CA VAL A 47 -29.66 17.21 -22.02
C VAL A 47 -30.27 16.59 -20.76
N PRO A 48 -29.77 15.44 -20.26
CA PRO A 48 -30.24 14.92 -18.98
C PRO A 48 -29.84 15.88 -17.86
N ARG A 49 -30.81 16.32 -17.06
CA ARG A 49 -30.59 17.07 -15.82
C ARG A 49 -29.64 16.28 -14.92
N ALA A 50 -28.51 16.90 -14.55
CA ALA A 50 -27.62 16.38 -13.52
C ALA A 50 -28.41 16.24 -12.21
N THR A 51 -28.65 15.00 -11.77
CA THR A 51 -29.03 14.73 -10.39
C THR A 51 -27.83 15.10 -9.53
N GLN A 52 -27.96 16.16 -8.75
CA GLN A 52 -27.04 16.47 -7.66
C GLN A 52 -27.09 15.29 -6.68
N ASN A 53 -26.16 14.35 -6.83
CA ASN A 53 -25.95 13.31 -5.83
C ASN A 53 -25.27 13.98 -4.66
N ALA A 54 -26.04 14.23 -3.59
CA ALA A 54 -25.49 14.63 -2.30
C ALA A 54 -24.44 13.59 -1.87
N ASP A 55 -23.30 14.06 -1.39
CA ASP A 55 -22.35 13.18 -0.68
C ASP A 55 -23.13 12.44 0.43
N PRO A 56 -22.84 11.14 0.66
CA PRO A 56 -23.46 10.42 1.76
C PRO A 56 -23.24 11.23 3.04
N ALA A 57 -24.31 11.36 3.84
CA ALA A 57 -24.32 12.14 5.09
C ALA A 57 -23.01 11.95 5.88
N PRO A 58 -22.46 13.01 6.50
CA PRO A 58 -21.22 12.90 7.25
C PRO A 58 -21.37 11.74 8.23
N ALA A 59 -20.53 10.71 8.06
CA ALA A 59 -20.50 9.64 9.03
C ALA A 59 -20.18 10.28 10.38
N ARG A 60 -20.79 9.77 11.44
CA ARG A 60 -20.27 9.99 12.79
C ARG A 60 -18.79 9.65 12.70
N LEU A 61 -17.90 10.61 12.96
CA LEU A 61 -16.48 10.34 13.12
C LEU A 61 -16.36 9.09 14.00
N GLY A 62 -15.62 8.09 13.51
CA GLY A 62 -15.44 6.83 14.24
C GLY A 62 -15.11 7.15 15.69
N SER A 63 -15.86 6.53 16.58
CA SER A 63 -16.37 7.13 17.80
C SER A 63 -15.41 7.22 18.98
N ASP A 64 -14.12 7.52 18.80
CA ASP A 64 -13.22 7.87 19.91
C ASP A 64 -12.03 8.71 19.40
N GLU A 65 -11.71 9.78 20.12
CA GLU A 65 -10.48 10.55 19.92
C GLU A 65 -9.25 9.65 20.13
N LEU A 66 -8.36 9.56 19.13
CA LEU A 66 -7.18 8.70 19.20
C LEU A 66 -6.16 9.27 20.18
N LYS A 67 -5.71 8.46 21.14
CA LYS A 67 -4.69 8.86 22.13
C LYS A 67 -3.32 8.31 21.74
N LEU A 68 -2.57 9.10 20.97
CA LEU A 68 -1.22 8.77 20.51
C LEU A 68 -0.19 9.82 20.99
N PRO A 69 0.01 9.98 22.31
CA PRO A 69 0.78 11.10 22.88
C PRO A 69 2.24 11.15 22.43
N ARG A 70 2.93 10.02 22.23
CA ARG A 70 4.33 10.03 21.79
C ARG A 70 4.44 10.38 20.32
N PHE A 71 3.60 9.79 19.49
CA PHE A 71 3.53 10.09 18.07
C PHE A 71 3.14 11.56 17.83
N PHE A 72 2.15 12.08 18.57
CA PHE A 72 1.76 13.48 18.47
C PHE A 72 2.82 14.44 19.01
N ALA A 73 3.58 14.05 20.04
CA ALA A 73 4.76 14.82 20.47
C ALA A 73 5.82 14.88 19.36
N ALA A 74 6.10 13.75 18.71
CA ALA A 74 7.04 13.68 17.60
C ALA A 74 6.61 14.57 16.40
N LEU A 75 5.32 14.59 16.07
CA LEU A 75 4.77 15.49 15.04
C LEU A 75 4.86 16.98 15.44
N ARG A 76 4.68 17.32 16.72
CA ARG A 76 4.90 18.69 17.21
C ARG A 76 6.36 19.12 17.08
N GLU A 77 7.29 18.23 17.40
CA GLU A 77 8.73 18.49 17.26
C GLU A 77 9.13 18.73 15.80
N LEU A 78 8.58 17.94 14.86
CA LEU A 78 8.74 18.22 13.42
C LEU A 78 8.23 19.61 13.07
N LYS A 79 6.99 19.94 13.45
CA LYS A 79 6.38 21.25 13.14
C LYS A 79 7.16 22.42 13.74
N ALA A 80 7.82 22.21 14.87
CA ALA A 80 8.63 23.21 15.54
C ALA A 80 10.10 23.21 15.07
N ASN A 81 10.46 22.43 14.04
CA ASN A 81 11.83 22.25 13.56
C ASN A 81 12.84 21.84 14.66
N ARG A 82 12.37 21.09 15.67
CA ARG A 82 13.21 20.60 16.79
C ARG A 82 13.65 19.16 16.63
N ARG A 83 13.09 18.44 15.65
CA ARG A 83 13.42 17.04 15.41
C ARG A 83 14.51 16.93 14.36
N THR A 84 15.49 16.06 14.59
CA THR A 84 16.63 15.82 13.68
C THR A 84 16.46 14.57 12.81
N ASP A 85 15.37 13.82 13.02
CA ASP A 85 15.06 12.60 12.27
C ASP A 85 13.57 12.58 11.92
N HIS A 86 13.19 11.72 10.98
CA HIS A 86 11.81 11.59 10.52
C HIS A 86 10.86 11.14 11.63
N VAL A 87 9.57 11.41 11.42
CA VAL A 87 8.49 10.69 12.10
C VAL A 87 8.01 9.58 11.18
N ARG A 88 8.10 8.34 11.64
CA ARG A 88 7.90 7.16 10.81
C ARG A 88 6.66 6.38 11.21
N VAL A 89 5.79 6.16 10.24
CA VAL A 89 4.59 5.32 10.35
C VAL A 89 4.82 4.02 9.59
N MET A 90 4.71 2.89 10.28
CA MET A 90 4.78 1.56 9.69
C MET A 90 3.36 1.00 9.54
N TRP A 91 2.86 0.87 8.30
CA TRP A 91 1.53 0.35 8.03
C TRP A 91 1.60 -1.06 7.47
N LEU A 92 1.25 -2.06 8.30
CA LEU A 92 1.14 -3.47 7.91
C LEU A 92 -0.31 -3.82 7.55
N GLY A 93 -0.51 -4.56 6.47
CA GLY A 93 -1.85 -5.03 6.13
C GLY A 93 -1.93 -5.93 4.92
N ASP A 94 -3.16 -6.10 4.43
CA ASP A 94 -3.49 -7.00 3.32
C ASP A 94 -3.57 -6.26 1.96
N SER A 95 -4.42 -6.73 1.04
CA SER A 95 -4.64 -6.12 -0.27
C SER A 95 -5.18 -4.68 -0.21
N HIS A 96 -5.93 -4.31 0.84
CA HIS A 96 -6.41 -2.94 1.03
C HIS A 96 -5.25 -1.98 1.28
N THR A 97 -4.25 -2.42 2.04
CA THR A 97 -3.01 -1.69 2.28
C THR A 97 -2.12 -1.72 1.04
N ALA A 98 -1.96 -2.88 0.39
CA ALA A 98 -1.09 -3.06 -0.78
C ALA A 98 -1.51 -2.24 -2.01
N ALA A 99 -2.78 -1.84 -2.08
CA ALA A 99 -3.28 -0.95 -3.12
C ALA A 99 -2.75 0.49 -3.01
N ASP A 100 -2.22 0.85 -1.84
CA ASP A 100 -1.70 2.16 -1.42
C ASP A 100 -2.69 3.35 -1.51
N PHE A 101 -3.87 3.21 -2.14
CA PHE A 101 -4.84 4.32 -2.21
C PHE A 101 -5.33 4.80 -0.84
N TRP A 102 -5.44 3.87 0.12
CA TRP A 102 -5.89 4.18 1.47
C TRP A 102 -4.75 4.73 2.34
N PRO A 103 -3.61 4.03 2.53
CA PRO A 103 -2.45 4.59 3.24
C PRO A 103 -1.94 5.92 2.67
N HIS A 104 -1.99 6.09 1.33
CA HIS A 104 -1.54 7.31 0.69
C HIS A 104 -2.31 8.56 1.13
N GLN A 105 -3.60 8.47 1.48
CA GLN A 105 -4.33 9.63 1.99
C GLN A 105 -3.82 10.08 3.36
N LEU A 106 -3.53 9.13 4.25
CA LEU A 106 -2.88 9.47 5.52
C LEU A 106 -1.48 10.06 5.27
N ARG A 107 -0.72 9.48 4.33
CA ARG A 107 0.61 9.97 3.95
C ARG A 107 0.55 11.44 3.53
N ILE A 108 -0.26 11.79 2.53
CA ILE A 108 -0.31 13.18 2.02
C ILE A 108 -0.85 14.16 3.06
N ALA A 109 -1.79 13.75 3.91
CA ALA A 109 -2.34 14.61 4.95
C ALA A 109 -1.29 14.93 6.03
N LEU A 110 -0.53 13.92 6.47
CA LEU A 110 0.54 14.12 7.44
C LEU A 110 1.72 14.88 6.83
N GLN A 111 2.17 14.50 5.63
CA GLN A 111 3.28 15.17 4.95
C GLN A 111 2.97 16.63 4.63
N GLY A 112 1.75 16.93 4.16
CA GLY A 112 1.32 18.29 3.90
C GLY A 112 1.27 19.18 5.15
N ARG A 113 1.08 18.59 6.34
CA ARG A 113 0.99 19.35 7.59
C ARG A 113 2.30 19.42 8.38
N PHE A 114 3.15 18.39 8.27
CA PHE A 114 4.33 18.20 9.14
C PHE A 114 5.65 18.05 8.36
N GLY A 115 5.62 18.22 7.04
CA GLY A 115 6.78 18.08 6.17
C GLY A 115 6.83 16.71 5.47
N ASP A 116 7.17 16.72 4.18
CA ASP A 116 7.36 15.51 3.39
C ASP A 116 8.71 14.86 3.71
N GLY A 117 8.68 13.70 4.36
CA GLY A 117 9.89 12.91 4.61
C GLY A 117 10.28 11.98 3.47
N GLY A 118 9.53 11.95 2.36
CA GLY A 118 9.70 11.02 1.25
C GLY A 118 8.73 9.83 1.30
N PRO A 119 8.75 8.97 0.26
CA PRO A 119 7.81 7.87 0.11
C PRO A 119 8.00 6.72 1.11
N GLY A 120 9.18 6.58 1.71
CA GLY A 120 9.52 5.45 2.59
C GLY A 120 9.82 4.17 1.84
N PHE A 121 9.41 3.04 2.39
CA PHE A 121 9.66 1.71 1.83
C PHE A 121 8.89 1.44 0.51
N LEU A 122 9.61 0.92 -0.47
CA LEU A 122 9.15 0.57 -1.81
C LEU A 122 9.54 -0.87 -2.16
N TYR A 123 8.57 -1.69 -2.59
CA TYR A 123 8.88 -3.01 -3.15
C TYR A 123 9.53 -2.88 -4.54
N THR A 124 10.72 -3.46 -4.70
CA THR A 124 11.37 -3.66 -6.00
C THR A 124 10.78 -4.91 -6.68
N GLY A 125 10.80 -5.03 -8.02
CA GLY A 125 10.45 -6.28 -8.74
C GLY A 125 9.01 -6.87 -8.69
N LEU A 126 8.19 -6.55 -7.67
CA LEU A 126 6.85 -7.12 -7.44
C LEU A 126 5.75 -6.63 -8.42
N LYS A 127 5.49 -7.36 -9.51
CA LYS A 127 4.59 -7.03 -10.65
C LYS A 127 3.38 -6.11 -10.41
N LEU A 128 2.56 -6.33 -9.37
CA LEU A 128 1.31 -5.59 -9.14
C LEU A 128 1.40 -4.48 -8.08
N TYR A 129 2.60 -4.26 -7.54
CA TYR A 129 2.86 -3.19 -6.59
C TYR A 129 2.81 -1.83 -7.27
N ARG A 130 2.21 -0.87 -6.57
CA ARG A 130 2.09 0.54 -6.94
C ARG A 130 2.34 1.38 -5.71
N HIS A 131 2.76 2.62 -5.89
CA HIS A 131 2.89 3.59 -4.82
C HIS A 131 2.32 4.94 -5.25
N GLY A 132 1.70 5.67 -4.32
CA GLY A 132 1.07 6.97 -4.54
C GLY A 132 2.10 8.01 -4.94
N SER A 133 3.23 8.06 -4.23
CA SER A 133 4.27 9.09 -4.38
C SER A 133 5.45 8.69 -5.29
N ALA A 134 5.57 7.42 -5.66
CA ALA A 134 6.71 6.91 -6.44
C ALA A 134 6.28 6.23 -7.74
N ALA A 135 7.00 6.49 -8.82
CA ALA A 135 6.93 5.75 -10.07
C ALA A 135 7.89 4.56 -10.02
N ILE A 136 7.43 3.40 -10.52
CA ILE A 136 8.16 2.14 -10.43
C ILE A 136 8.11 1.49 -11.81
N ALA A 137 9.25 1.46 -12.50
CA ALA A 137 9.43 0.73 -13.74
C ALA A 137 10.21 -0.55 -13.47
N ARG A 138 9.91 -1.59 -14.25
CA ARG A 138 10.49 -2.93 -14.07
C ARG A 138 10.65 -3.62 -15.40
N GLU A 139 11.76 -4.33 -15.55
CA GLU A 139 12.04 -5.17 -16.72
C GLU A 139 12.51 -6.55 -16.27
N GLY A 140 12.45 -7.49 -17.21
CA GLY A 140 12.84 -8.88 -17.00
C GLY A 140 11.86 -9.69 -16.12
N LYS A 141 12.22 -10.97 -15.92
CA LYS A 141 11.42 -11.91 -15.13
C LYS A 141 11.87 -11.90 -13.68
N TRP A 142 10.91 -11.78 -12.76
CA TRP A 142 11.13 -11.74 -11.32
C TRP A 142 10.32 -12.82 -10.62
N ARG A 143 10.91 -13.42 -9.59
CA ARG A 143 10.24 -14.39 -8.70
C ARG A 143 10.12 -13.79 -7.31
N SER A 144 8.89 -13.68 -6.81
CA SER A 144 8.64 -13.32 -5.41
C SER A 144 8.82 -14.54 -4.51
N GLN A 145 9.37 -14.30 -3.32
CA GLN A 145 9.48 -15.29 -2.25
C GLN A 145 9.00 -14.65 -0.94
N PRO A 146 7.97 -15.23 -0.27
CA PRO A 146 7.17 -16.37 -0.70
C PRO A 146 6.45 -16.15 -2.04
N ARG A 147 6.08 -17.25 -2.71
CA ARG A 147 5.31 -17.20 -3.95
C ARG A 147 3.93 -16.61 -3.66
N ALA A 148 3.52 -15.61 -4.44
CA ALA A 148 2.19 -15.01 -4.31
C ALA A 148 1.09 -16.02 -4.67
N PRO A 149 -0.12 -15.93 -4.06
CA PRO A 149 -0.55 -14.94 -3.04
C PRO A 149 0.12 -15.15 -1.68
N ALA A 150 -0.14 -14.26 -0.71
CA ALA A 150 0.37 -14.41 0.66
C ALA A 150 0.11 -15.82 1.22
N THR A 151 1.06 -16.35 1.98
CA THR A 151 0.97 -17.68 2.59
C THR A 151 1.16 -17.61 4.11
N ILE A 152 0.57 -18.59 4.81
CA ILE A 152 0.79 -18.85 6.23
C ILE A 152 1.60 -20.14 6.46
N ILE A 153 2.10 -20.73 5.38
CA ILE A 153 2.93 -21.94 5.41
C ILE A 153 4.40 -21.49 5.40
N PRO A 154 5.21 -21.89 6.41
CA PRO A 154 6.64 -21.64 6.42
C PRO A 154 7.30 -22.12 5.12
N SER A 155 8.14 -21.28 4.53
CA SER A 155 8.88 -21.59 3.31
C SER A 155 10.22 -20.87 3.30
N PHE A 156 11.17 -21.39 2.54
CA PHE A 156 12.53 -20.86 2.45
C PHE A 156 13.17 -20.70 3.84
N ASP A 157 14.09 -19.76 4.00
CA ASP A 157 14.73 -19.43 5.29
C ASP A 157 13.91 -18.43 6.13
N ARG A 158 12.71 -18.07 5.67
CA ARG A 158 11.79 -17.11 6.30
C ARG A 158 12.32 -15.67 6.42
N ARG A 159 13.46 -15.35 5.80
CA ARG A 159 14.02 -14.00 5.79
C ARG A 159 13.49 -13.27 4.55
N PHE A 160 12.54 -12.36 4.77
CA PHE A 160 11.82 -11.68 3.69
C PHE A 160 11.87 -10.15 3.80
N GLY A 161 12.77 -9.60 4.62
CA GLY A 161 12.90 -8.16 4.83
C GLY A 161 11.70 -7.54 5.55
N LEU A 162 11.65 -6.21 5.59
CA LEU A 162 10.62 -5.46 6.32
C LEU A 162 9.20 -5.75 5.82
N GLY A 163 9.03 -5.78 4.49
CA GLY A 163 7.73 -6.00 3.83
C GLY A 163 7.31 -7.46 3.67
N GLY A 164 8.07 -8.43 4.19
CA GLY A 164 7.66 -9.84 4.14
C GLY A 164 7.69 -10.48 2.74
N ILE A 165 8.37 -9.84 1.77
CA ILE A 165 8.60 -10.34 0.43
C ILE A 165 10.03 -10.01 0.02
N ARG A 166 10.75 -11.00 -0.51
CA ARG A 166 11.97 -10.77 -1.29
C ARG A 166 11.74 -11.11 -2.76
N MET A 167 12.46 -10.41 -3.63
CA MET A 167 12.40 -10.59 -5.07
C MET A 167 13.73 -11.12 -5.59
N VAL A 168 13.66 -12.11 -6.48
CA VAL A 168 14.81 -12.73 -7.11
C VAL A 168 14.68 -12.58 -8.63
N PRO A 169 15.66 -11.97 -9.33
CA PRO A 169 15.66 -11.89 -10.77
C PRO A 169 15.90 -13.27 -11.38
N GLN A 170 15.17 -13.61 -12.43
CA GLN A 170 15.28 -14.90 -13.14
C GLN A 170 16.08 -14.81 -14.44
N SER A 171 16.55 -13.62 -14.81
CA SER A 171 17.27 -13.34 -16.05
C SER A 171 18.21 -12.15 -15.85
N GLY A 172 19.32 -12.09 -16.59
CA GLY A 172 20.27 -10.97 -16.54
C GLY A 172 19.67 -9.62 -16.97
N GLY A 173 18.66 -9.62 -17.84
CA GLY A 173 17.92 -8.41 -18.26
C GLY A 173 16.90 -7.91 -17.24
N ALA A 174 16.99 -8.32 -15.98
CA ALA A 174 16.11 -7.78 -14.93
C ALA A 174 16.58 -6.37 -14.53
N LEU A 175 15.63 -5.46 -14.34
CA LEU A 175 15.90 -4.08 -13.92
C LEU A 175 14.73 -3.55 -13.09
N VAL A 176 15.03 -2.67 -12.15
CA VAL A 176 14.04 -1.84 -11.45
C VAL A 176 14.50 -0.39 -11.50
N SER A 177 13.60 0.52 -11.88
CA SER A 177 13.79 1.97 -11.82
C SER A 177 12.74 2.56 -10.88
N LEU A 178 13.18 3.37 -9.93
CA LEU A 178 12.34 4.06 -8.95
C LEU A 178 12.59 5.57 -9.05
N SER A 179 11.53 6.37 -9.02
CA SER A 179 11.62 7.83 -8.96
C SER A 179 10.41 8.41 -8.24
N LEU A 180 10.50 9.67 -7.80
CA LEU A 180 9.34 10.39 -7.28
C LEU A 180 8.45 10.86 -8.43
N LYS A 181 7.13 10.79 -8.25
CA LYS A 181 6.19 11.35 -9.25
C LYS A 181 6.18 12.87 -9.22
N GLU A 182 6.32 13.42 -8.03
CA GLU A 182 6.41 14.86 -7.76
C GLU A 182 7.68 15.06 -6.92
N PRO A 183 8.86 15.12 -7.56
CA PRO A 183 10.13 15.15 -6.83
C PRO A 183 10.28 16.39 -5.94
N GLY A 184 9.80 17.54 -6.40
CA GLY A 184 10.07 18.83 -5.78
C GLY A 184 11.59 19.12 -5.76
N GLU A 185 12.00 20.04 -4.90
CA GLU A 185 13.40 20.38 -4.69
C GLU A 185 14.04 19.55 -3.55
N GLY A 186 15.35 19.65 -3.42
CA GLY A 186 16.13 19.04 -2.34
C GLY A 186 16.74 17.69 -2.68
N GLN A 187 17.26 17.03 -1.65
CA GLN A 187 17.98 15.76 -1.77
C GLN A 187 17.17 14.59 -1.21
N LEU A 188 17.38 13.42 -1.81
CA LEU A 188 16.76 12.16 -1.42
C LEU A 188 17.85 11.12 -1.18
N ARG A 189 17.74 10.43 -0.04
CA ARG A 189 18.53 9.25 0.29
C ARG A 189 17.78 8.01 -0.15
N TRP A 190 18.41 7.22 -1.00
CA TRP A 190 17.95 5.90 -1.40
C TRP A 190 18.77 4.83 -0.68
N GLU A 191 18.09 3.84 -0.12
CA GLU A 191 18.71 2.66 0.47
C GLU A 191 18.17 1.39 -0.19
N LEU A 192 19.03 0.57 -0.81
CA LEU A 192 18.65 -0.76 -1.28
C LEU A 192 18.90 -1.79 -0.19
N LEU A 193 17.92 -2.63 0.10
CA LEU A 193 18.07 -3.81 0.96
C LEU A 193 18.25 -5.05 0.08
N TYR A 194 19.39 -5.75 0.22
CA TYR A 194 19.73 -6.87 -0.64
C TYR A 194 20.48 -7.99 0.09
N ARG A 195 20.61 -9.15 -0.55
CA ARG A 195 21.49 -10.25 -0.14
C ARG A 195 22.08 -10.90 -1.38
N LEU A 196 23.33 -11.31 -1.29
CA LEU A 196 24.06 -11.98 -2.36
C LEU A 196 24.28 -13.46 -1.97
N PRO A 197 23.31 -14.37 -2.21
CA PRO A 197 23.33 -15.71 -1.62
C PRO A 197 24.32 -16.68 -2.27
N HIS A 198 24.84 -16.40 -3.48
CA HIS A 198 25.76 -17.29 -4.19
C HIS A 198 27.14 -16.64 -4.42
N ALA A 199 28.17 -17.48 -4.59
CA ALA A 199 29.51 -17.00 -4.89
C ALA A 199 29.46 -16.29 -6.25
N ARG A 200 30.08 -15.11 -6.35
CA ARG A 200 30.00 -14.25 -7.54
C ARG A 200 28.58 -13.72 -7.83
N SER A 201 27.66 -13.76 -6.86
CA SER A 201 26.43 -12.96 -6.94
C SER A 201 26.80 -11.49 -6.98
N SER A 202 26.17 -10.74 -7.87
CA SER A 202 26.35 -9.29 -7.97
C SER A 202 25.12 -8.59 -8.52
N LEU A 203 25.06 -7.29 -8.27
CA LEU A 203 24.10 -6.36 -8.84
C LEU A 203 24.74 -4.97 -8.91
N GLN A 204 24.16 -4.08 -9.71
CA GLN A 204 24.56 -2.69 -9.78
C GLN A 204 23.42 -1.79 -9.28
N VAL A 205 23.78 -0.72 -8.58
CA VAL A 205 22.87 0.33 -8.14
C VAL A 205 23.34 1.66 -8.70
N SER A 206 22.43 2.48 -9.21
CA SER A 206 22.76 3.82 -9.68
C SER A 206 21.72 4.85 -9.27
N LEU A 207 22.19 6.09 -9.10
CA LEU A 207 21.38 7.27 -8.79
C LEU A 207 21.96 8.47 -9.54
N GLY A 208 21.24 8.94 -10.56
CA GLY A 208 21.78 9.95 -11.47
C GLY A 208 23.04 9.42 -12.18
N SER A 209 24.18 10.09 -11.98
CA SER A 209 25.49 9.68 -12.50
C SER A 209 26.25 8.71 -11.57
N GLN A 210 25.85 8.58 -10.31
CA GLN A 210 26.50 7.69 -9.35
C GLN A 210 26.16 6.25 -9.67
N THR A 211 27.16 5.36 -9.64
CA THR A 211 26.98 3.94 -9.90
C THR A 211 27.88 3.11 -8.99
N GLU A 212 27.30 2.14 -8.30
CA GLU A 212 28.00 1.18 -7.44
C GLU A 212 27.71 -0.26 -7.86
N THR A 213 28.77 -1.07 -7.93
CA THR A 213 28.66 -2.51 -8.18
C THR A 213 28.82 -3.26 -6.87
N LEU A 214 27.77 -3.95 -6.45
CA LEU A 214 27.75 -4.78 -5.26
C LEU A 214 28.04 -6.22 -5.66
N SER A 215 29.10 -6.81 -5.11
CA SER A 215 29.50 -8.17 -5.46
C SER A 215 29.93 -8.96 -4.25
N ARG A 216 29.73 -10.28 -4.28
CA ARG A 216 30.24 -11.20 -3.26
C ARG A 216 31.46 -11.94 -3.76
N ALA A 217 32.55 -11.85 -3.00
CA ALA A 217 33.73 -12.68 -3.21
C ALA A 217 33.40 -14.17 -3.03
N ALA A 218 34.16 -15.06 -3.69
CA ALA A 218 33.92 -16.50 -3.60
C ALA A 218 34.21 -17.07 -2.20
N ALA A 219 35.15 -16.48 -1.46
CA ALA A 219 35.61 -16.94 -0.15
C ALA A 219 34.76 -16.43 1.02
N ASP A 220 33.85 -15.48 0.80
CA ASP A 220 33.08 -14.85 1.88
C ASP A 220 31.73 -15.56 2.08
N SER A 221 31.73 -16.56 2.98
CA SER A 221 30.56 -17.39 3.28
C SER A 221 29.55 -16.70 4.20
N GLU A 222 30.00 -15.80 5.08
CA GLU A 222 29.14 -15.11 6.04
C GLU A 222 28.26 -14.04 5.36
N GLN A 223 28.84 -13.24 4.44
CA GLN A 223 28.09 -12.24 3.65
C GLN A 223 26.94 -12.86 2.84
N GLY A 224 27.03 -14.15 2.50
CA GLY A 224 26.00 -14.86 1.76
C GLY A 224 24.68 -15.06 2.49
N THR A 225 24.70 -14.99 3.82
CA THR A 225 23.55 -15.35 4.66
C THR A 225 22.77 -14.15 5.17
N LEU A 226 23.44 -13.01 5.31
CA LEU A 226 22.91 -11.80 5.90
C LEU A 226 22.34 -10.84 4.86
N MET A 227 21.31 -10.10 5.26
CA MET A 227 20.83 -8.97 4.48
C MET A 227 21.75 -7.78 4.70
N GLN A 228 22.11 -7.11 3.61
CA GLN A 228 22.97 -5.93 3.53
C GLN A 228 22.18 -4.73 3.01
N SER A 229 22.79 -3.55 3.10
CA SER A 229 22.23 -2.32 2.54
C SER A 229 23.31 -1.44 1.91
N VAL A 230 22.97 -0.79 0.79
CA VAL A 230 23.77 0.28 0.19
C VAL A 230 22.94 1.56 0.14
N ARG A 231 23.59 2.71 0.34
CA ARG A 231 22.94 4.02 0.36
C ARG A 231 23.57 4.94 -0.67
N LEU A 232 22.72 5.62 -1.45
CA LEU A 232 23.11 6.70 -2.34
C LEU A 232 22.26 7.93 -2.02
N GLU A 233 22.87 9.11 -2.10
CA GLU A 233 22.18 10.40 -1.94
C GLU A 233 22.32 11.20 -3.23
N GLY A 234 21.23 11.84 -3.65
CA GLY A 234 21.18 12.59 -4.91
C GLY A 234 20.03 13.58 -4.91
N ALA A 235 19.82 14.24 -6.05
CA ALA A 235 18.69 15.15 -6.20
C ALA A 235 17.37 14.37 -6.13
N ALA A 236 16.31 14.97 -5.59
CA ALA A 236 15.00 14.33 -5.51
C ALA A 236 14.43 13.92 -6.89
N ALA A 237 14.88 14.58 -7.96
CA ALA A 237 14.52 14.27 -9.34
C ALA A 237 15.30 13.08 -9.94
N ASP A 238 16.38 12.62 -9.30
CA ASP A 238 17.19 11.52 -9.81
C ASP A 238 16.41 10.20 -9.76
N SER A 239 16.59 9.39 -10.80
CA SER A 239 16.04 8.04 -10.83
C SER A 239 17.03 7.08 -10.18
N PHE A 240 16.55 6.33 -9.19
CA PHE A 240 17.27 5.22 -8.59
C PHE A 240 17.07 3.94 -9.40
N ARG A 241 18.13 3.25 -9.76
CA ARG A 241 18.08 2.04 -10.59
C ARG A 241 18.85 0.89 -9.95
N VAL A 242 18.33 -0.32 -10.14
CA VAL A 242 18.99 -1.57 -9.75
C VAL A 242 18.99 -2.51 -10.96
N SER A 243 20.16 -2.94 -11.39
CA SER A 243 20.39 -3.65 -12.66
C SER A 243 21.60 -4.58 -12.62
N ASP A 244 22.00 -5.14 -13.77
CA ASP A 244 23.14 -6.07 -13.96
C ASP A 244 23.16 -7.21 -12.92
N PHE A 245 22.00 -7.83 -12.68
CA PHE A 245 21.90 -8.91 -11.72
C PHE A 245 22.58 -10.18 -12.22
N ARG A 246 23.53 -10.71 -11.45
CA ARG A 246 24.24 -11.95 -11.76
C ARG A 246 24.16 -12.95 -10.62
N ASN A 247 23.95 -14.22 -10.95
CA ASN A 247 23.85 -15.33 -9.99
C ASN A 247 22.79 -15.08 -8.90
N GLN A 248 21.57 -14.69 -9.28
CA GLN A 248 20.37 -14.64 -8.42
C GLN A 248 20.55 -13.90 -7.07
N PRO A 249 20.95 -12.62 -7.06
CA PRO A 249 20.88 -11.79 -5.87
C PRO A 249 19.42 -11.63 -5.42
N GLU A 250 19.21 -11.42 -4.13
CA GLU A 250 17.89 -11.21 -3.55
C GLU A 250 17.73 -9.75 -3.16
N VAL A 251 16.59 -9.14 -3.49
CA VAL A 251 16.27 -7.76 -3.15
C VAL A 251 15.03 -7.73 -2.25
N PHE A 252 15.10 -6.99 -1.15
CA PHE A 252 14.06 -6.95 -0.11
C PHE A 252 13.22 -5.66 -0.16
N GLY A 253 13.57 -4.74 -1.04
CA GLY A 253 12.94 -3.43 -1.20
C GLY A 253 13.98 -2.32 -1.27
N ALA A 254 13.51 -1.12 -1.54
CA ALA A 254 14.28 0.11 -1.42
C ALA A 254 13.57 1.06 -0.46
N ILE A 255 14.30 1.94 0.20
CA ILE A 255 13.76 3.00 1.05
C ILE A 255 14.17 4.32 0.43
N ALA A 256 13.23 5.25 0.26
CA ALA A 256 13.48 6.60 -0.20
C ALA A 256 12.97 7.61 0.85
N GLU A 257 13.89 8.36 1.44
CA GLU A 257 13.60 9.40 2.43
C GLU A 257 14.31 10.71 2.02
N ARG A 258 13.70 11.86 2.32
CA ARG A 258 14.38 13.15 2.20
C ARG A 258 15.53 13.21 3.21
N THR A 259 16.58 13.95 2.91
CA THR A 259 17.65 14.17 3.90
C THR A 259 17.20 15.10 5.03
N ALA A 260 16.20 15.95 4.77
CA ALA A 260 15.54 16.78 5.78
C ALA A 260 14.44 16.01 6.52
N PRO A 261 14.30 16.17 7.85
CA PRO A 261 13.24 15.54 8.63
C PRO A 261 11.82 15.88 8.14
N GLY A 262 10.95 14.89 8.20
CA GLY A 262 9.55 14.99 7.82
C GLY A 262 8.80 13.70 8.16
N VAL A 263 7.56 13.55 7.68
CA VAL A 263 6.78 12.33 7.88
C VAL A 263 7.04 11.32 6.77
N VAL A 264 7.30 10.07 7.16
CA VAL A 264 7.44 8.94 6.26
C VAL A 264 6.42 7.86 6.63
N LEU A 265 5.74 7.30 5.64
CA LEU A 265 4.75 6.23 5.83
C LEU A 265 5.07 5.04 4.94
N ASP A 266 5.57 3.98 5.55
CA ASP A 266 5.83 2.70 4.86
C ASP A 266 4.55 1.93 4.67
N THR A 267 4.26 1.57 3.42
CA THR A 267 3.08 0.76 3.07
C THR A 267 3.49 -0.68 2.83
N LEU A 268 3.36 -1.49 3.88
CA LEU A 268 3.79 -2.89 3.96
C LEU A 268 2.59 -3.82 3.80
N GLY A 269 1.85 -3.62 2.70
CA GLY A 269 0.69 -4.44 2.35
C GLY A 269 1.08 -5.65 1.50
N ILE A 270 0.45 -6.80 1.75
CA ILE A 270 0.58 -8.01 0.94
C ILE A 270 -0.81 -8.52 0.53
N ASN A 271 -1.03 -8.70 -0.78
CA ASN A 271 -2.30 -9.22 -1.29
C ASN A 271 -2.64 -10.61 -0.69
N GLY A 272 -3.83 -10.69 -0.08
CA GLY A 272 -4.36 -11.92 0.52
C GLY A 272 -3.76 -12.27 1.88
N ALA A 273 -2.93 -11.40 2.46
CA ALA A 273 -2.33 -11.64 3.77
C ALA A 273 -3.35 -11.63 4.89
N ARG A 274 -3.00 -12.37 5.93
CA ARG A 274 -3.66 -12.38 7.23
C ARG A 274 -2.64 -11.94 8.27
N ILE A 275 -3.07 -11.64 9.49
CA ILE A 275 -2.16 -11.41 10.62
C ILE A 275 -1.14 -12.54 10.76
N LYS A 276 -1.58 -13.79 10.55
CA LYS A 276 -0.75 -15.00 10.60
C LYS A 276 0.32 -15.08 9.51
N THR A 277 0.20 -14.32 8.42
CA THR A 277 1.26 -14.20 7.40
C THR A 277 2.55 -13.64 8.01
N THR A 278 2.44 -12.75 9.01
CA THR A 278 3.62 -12.20 9.70
C THR A 278 4.28 -13.21 10.64
N MET A 279 3.55 -14.24 11.09
CA MET A 279 4.05 -15.26 12.01
C MET A 279 5.05 -16.22 11.36
N VAL A 280 5.00 -16.36 10.03
CA VAL A 280 5.95 -17.21 9.28
C VAL A 280 7.24 -16.49 8.90
N TRP A 281 7.41 -15.22 9.26
CA TRP A 281 8.66 -14.50 9.07
C TRP A 281 9.67 -14.90 10.15
N ASN A 282 10.96 -14.90 9.79
CA ASN A 282 12.03 -15.10 10.75
C ASN A 282 12.03 -13.92 11.73
N GLU A 283 11.70 -14.19 12.99
CA GLU A 283 11.49 -13.15 13.99
C GLU A 283 12.73 -12.28 14.18
N GLY A 284 13.89 -12.87 14.46
CA GLY A 284 15.12 -12.11 14.71
C GLY A 284 15.52 -11.23 13.53
N ALA A 285 15.35 -11.72 12.30
CA ALA A 285 15.59 -10.93 11.09
C ALA A 285 14.62 -9.75 10.98
N TRP A 286 13.33 -9.99 11.21
CA TRP A 286 12.31 -8.96 11.05
C TRP A 286 12.37 -7.90 12.16
N VAL A 287 12.61 -8.31 13.41
CA VAL A 287 12.81 -7.39 14.54
C VAL A 287 14.02 -6.48 14.31
N ARG A 288 15.08 -6.98 13.66
CA ARG A 288 16.23 -6.15 13.26
C ARG A 288 15.84 -5.09 12.23
N GLU A 289 14.97 -5.43 11.27
CA GLU A 289 14.46 -4.43 10.32
C GLU A 289 13.55 -3.40 10.97
N VAL A 290 12.68 -3.81 11.90
CA VAL A 290 11.89 -2.86 12.69
C VAL A 290 12.79 -1.93 13.48
N ARG A 291 13.88 -2.45 14.08
CA ARG A 291 14.86 -1.63 14.82
C ARG A 291 15.57 -0.63 13.92
N ARG A 292 16.05 -1.07 12.74
CA ARG A 292 16.67 -0.17 11.76
C ARG A 292 15.69 0.90 11.28
N ARG A 293 14.42 0.53 11.12
CA ARG A 293 13.37 1.44 10.67
C ARG A 293 12.92 2.42 11.75
N SER A 294 12.95 2.01 13.02
CA SER A 294 12.56 2.80 14.20
C SER A 294 11.23 3.56 14.01
N PRO A 295 10.10 2.86 13.79
CA PRO A 295 8.80 3.52 13.65
C PRO A 295 8.35 4.17 14.97
N ASP A 296 7.73 5.35 14.87
CA ASP A 296 7.03 6.04 15.96
C ASP A 296 5.59 5.52 16.12
N LEU A 297 4.96 5.11 15.02
CA LEU A 297 3.60 4.56 15.00
C LEU A 297 3.52 3.30 14.14
N LEU A 298 2.95 2.24 14.71
CA LEU A 298 2.54 1.02 14.01
C LEU A 298 1.05 1.09 13.70
N ILE A 299 0.68 0.90 12.43
CA ILE A 299 -0.71 0.68 12.00
C ILE A 299 -0.86 -0.77 11.56
N VAL A 300 -1.81 -1.49 12.17
CA VAL A 300 -2.11 -2.90 11.83
C VAL A 300 -3.50 -2.99 11.21
N ALA A 301 -3.55 -3.26 9.90
CA ALA A 301 -4.78 -3.29 9.09
C ALA A 301 -4.97 -4.67 8.42
N PHE A 302 -5.26 -5.69 9.24
CA PHE A 302 -5.67 -7.04 8.81
C PHE A 302 -7.12 -7.31 9.23
N GLY A 303 -7.69 -8.45 8.85
CA GLY A 303 -9.01 -8.90 9.28
C GLY A 303 -9.95 -9.19 8.12
N ALA A 304 -9.80 -8.52 6.97
CA ALA A 304 -10.71 -8.74 5.84
C ALA A 304 -10.59 -10.17 5.30
N ASN A 305 -9.37 -10.73 5.22
CA ASN A 305 -9.19 -12.13 4.82
C ASN A 305 -9.68 -13.11 5.92
N GLU A 306 -9.44 -12.79 7.19
CA GLU A 306 -9.86 -13.56 8.38
C GLU A 306 -11.38 -13.68 8.53
N VAL A 307 -12.14 -12.69 8.05
CA VAL A 307 -13.61 -12.76 7.96
C VAL A 307 -14.07 -13.94 7.10
N GLY A 308 -13.29 -14.31 6.07
CA GLY A 308 -13.58 -15.44 5.18
C GLY A 308 -13.06 -16.79 5.65
N ASP A 309 -12.31 -16.84 6.74
CA ASP A 309 -11.76 -18.09 7.27
C ASP A 309 -12.80 -18.89 8.05
N ARG A 310 -12.50 -20.17 8.34
CA ARG A 310 -13.30 -21.05 9.22
C ARG A 310 -12.64 -21.23 10.60
N VAL A 311 -11.94 -20.20 11.06
CA VAL A 311 -11.19 -20.19 12.34
C VAL A 311 -11.92 -19.31 13.34
N ALA A 312 -12.02 -19.70 14.61
CA ALA A 312 -12.67 -18.86 15.62
C ALA A 312 -11.93 -17.51 15.80
N PRO A 313 -12.62 -16.35 15.83
CA PRO A 313 -11.99 -15.03 15.91
C PRO A 313 -10.94 -14.87 17.02
N TRP A 314 -11.22 -15.42 18.22
CA TRP A 314 -10.32 -15.33 19.37
C TRP A 314 -8.92 -15.92 19.12
N ARG A 315 -8.77 -16.83 18.14
CA ARG A 315 -7.46 -17.42 17.79
C ARG A 315 -6.51 -16.40 17.17
N TYR A 316 -7.02 -15.34 16.54
CA TYR A 316 -6.19 -14.28 15.96
C TYR A 316 -5.63 -13.32 17.01
N ARG A 317 -6.23 -13.26 18.21
CA ARG A 317 -5.78 -12.38 19.31
C ARG A 317 -4.31 -12.63 19.66
N ALA A 318 -3.90 -13.90 19.72
CA ALA A 318 -2.50 -14.26 19.98
C ALA A 318 -1.56 -13.74 18.88
N ASP A 319 -1.96 -13.86 17.61
CA ASP A 319 -1.16 -13.39 16.48
C ASP A 319 -1.01 -11.85 16.48
N PHE A 320 -2.07 -11.11 16.84
CA PHE A 320 -2.00 -9.64 17.00
C PHE A 320 -1.07 -9.24 18.14
N LYS A 321 -1.19 -9.90 19.31
CA LYS A 321 -0.30 -9.67 20.45
C LYS A 321 1.15 -9.95 20.09
N GLU A 322 1.41 -11.04 19.39
CA GLU A 322 2.75 -11.42 18.96
C GLU A 322 3.32 -10.43 17.95
N LEU A 323 2.55 -9.98 16.96
CA LEU A 323 3.01 -8.97 16.00
C LEU A 323 3.40 -7.66 16.70
N VAL A 324 2.53 -7.13 17.57
CA VAL A 324 2.82 -5.91 18.32
C VAL A 324 4.02 -6.11 19.26
N GLY A 325 4.13 -7.28 19.89
CA GLY A 325 5.28 -7.67 20.70
C GLY A 325 6.60 -7.66 19.91
N ARG A 326 6.61 -8.23 18.69
CA ARG A 326 7.78 -8.19 17.79
C ARG A 326 8.17 -6.77 17.44
N VAL A 327 7.20 -5.91 17.13
CA VAL A 327 7.49 -4.50 16.82
C VAL A 327 8.11 -3.80 18.03
N ARG A 328 7.55 -3.99 19.23
CA ARG A 328 8.08 -3.40 20.48
C ARG A 328 9.47 -3.93 20.85
N ARG A 329 9.82 -5.18 20.49
CA ARG A 329 11.20 -5.70 20.61
C ARG A 329 12.19 -4.95 19.70
N GLY A 330 11.73 -4.43 18.57
CA GLY A 330 12.55 -3.65 17.63
C GLY A 330 12.54 -2.14 17.92
N SER A 331 11.38 -1.59 18.28
CA SER A 331 11.12 -0.18 18.59
C SER A 331 10.23 -0.07 19.83
N PRO A 332 10.81 -0.05 21.05
CA PRO A 332 10.04 -0.01 22.31
C PRO A 332 9.19 1.26 22.49
N GLY A 333 9.58 2.35 21.81
CA GLY A 333 8.88 3.63 21.85
C GLY A 333 7.62 3.69 20.97
N CYS A 334 7.47 2.73 20.05
CA CYS A 334 6.43 2.73 19.03
C CYS A 334 5.02 2.59 19.63
N GLU A 335 4.16 3.58 19.35
CA GLU A 335 2.73 3.50 19.64
C GLU A 335 2.02 2.65 18.57
N CYS A 336 0.81 2.20 18.84
CA CYS A 336 0.10 1.33 17.91
C CYS A 336 -1.36 1.74 17.73
N LEU A 337 -1.82 1.59 16.49
CA LEU A 337 -3.21 1.75 16.06
C LEU A 337 -3.64 0.48 15.32
N ILE A 338 -4.65 -0.21 15.86
CA ILE A 338 -5.29 -1.33 15.16
C ILE A 338 -6.45 -0.78 14.34
N VAL A 339 -6.44 -1.05 13.04
CA VAL A 339 -7.49 -0.64 12.12
C VAL A 339 -8.37 -1.85 11.82
N GLY A 340 -9.65 -1.74 12.16
CA GLY A 340 -10.66 -2.76 11.90
C GLY A 340 -10.78 -3.10 10.40
N PRO A 341 -11.22 -4.31 10.04
CA PRO A 341 -11.32 -4.71 8.63
C PRO A 341 -12.30 -3.81 7.87
N ILE A 342 -12.01 -3.58 6.60
CA ILE A 342 -13.02 -3.08 5.66
C ILE A 342 -14.15 -4.12 5.58
N GLU A 343 -15.40 -3.65 5.55
CA GLU A 343 -16.55 -4.54 5.52
C GLU A 343 -16.50 -5.50 4.32
N ARG A 344 -16.76 -6.79 4.58
CA ARG A 344 -17.07 -7.78 3.55
C ARG A 344 -18.54 -8.12 3.59
N ALA A 345 -19.15 -8.21 2.42
CA ALA A 345 -20.55 -8.60 2.31
C ALA A 345 -20.71 -10.09 1.97
N ALA A 346 -21.72 -10.72 2.55
CA ALA A 346 -22.18 -12.06 2.18
C ALA A 346 -22.85 -12.06 0.79
N ARG A 347 -23.28 -13.23 0.32
CA ARG A 347 -23.83 -13.35 -1.05
C ARG A 347 -25.05 -12.46 -1.31
N ASN A 348 -25.85 -12.25 -0.27
CA ASN A 348 -27.06 -11.41 -0.26
C ASN A 348 -26.77 -9.92 0.04
N TRP A 349 -25.51 -9.48 -0.05
CA TRP A 349 -25.07 -8.12 0.25
C TRP A 349 -25.26 -7.63 1.70
N LYS A 350 -25.74 -8.49 2.61
CA LYS A 350 -25.70 -8.20 4.04
C LYS A 350 -24.26 -8.31 4.55
N PRO A 351 -23.90 -7.64 5.66
CA PRO A 351 -22.60 -7.81 6.31
C PRO A 351 -22.29 -9.29 6.52
N HIS A 352 -21.06 -9.70 6.27
CA HIS A 352 -20.67 -11.08 6.54
C HIS A 352 -20.82 -11.36 8.04
N PRO A 353 -21.42 -12.50 8.47
CA PRO A 353 -21.70 -12.76 9.89
C PRO A 353 -20.48 -12.72 10.81
N ARG A 354 -19.28 -12.89 10.24
CA ARG A 354 -17.99 -12.83 10.95
C ARG A 354 -17.40 -11.42 11.06
N MET A 355 -17.99 -10.39 10.45
CA MET A 355 -17.49 -9.01 10.53
C MET A 355 -17.41 -8.54 11.99
N LYS A 356 -18.57 -8.48 12.66
CA LYS A 356 -18.64 -8.00 14.04
C LYS A 356 -17.77 -8.81 15.02
N PRO A 357 -17.80 -10.16 15.03
CA PRO A 357 -16.91 -10.92 15.90
C PRO A 357 -15.40 -10.71 15.68
N ILE A 358 -14.97 -10.45 14.44
CA ILE A 358 -13.55 -10.12 14.15
C ILE A 358 -13.22 -8.71 14.63
N GLU A 359 -14.09 -7.75 14.37
CA GLU A 359 -13.89 -6.36 14.78
C GLU A 359 -13.89 -6.20 16.31
N ASP A 360 -14.84 -6.82 17.01
CA ASP A 360 -14.89 -6.83 18.48
C ASP A 360 -13.61 -7.41 19.07
N MET A 361 -13.14 -8.55 18.54
CA MET A 361 -11.88 -9.18 18.98
C MET A 361 -10.68 -8.25 18.76
N GLN A 362 -10.60 -7.55 17.63
CA GLN A 362 -9.51 -6.61 17.37
C GLN A 362 -9.57 -5.40 18.31
N ARG A 363 -10.77 -4.87 18.59
CA ARG A 363 -10.98 -3.76 19.52
C ARG A 363 -10.59 -4.13 20.95
N GLU A 364 -10.99 -5.32 21.42
CA GLU A 364 -10.57 -5.85 22.72
C GLU A 364 -9.05 -6.06 22.78
N THR A 365 -8.47 -6.64 21.73
CA THR A 365 -7.03 -6.86 21.64
C THR A 365 -6.24 -5.55 21.63
N ALA A 366 -6.76 -4.50 20.99
CA ALA A 366 -6.17 -3.17 21.01
C ALA A 366 -6.09 -2.62 22.44
N ARG A 367 -7.21 -2.67 23.18
CA ARG A 367 -7.27 -2.23 24.59
C ARG A 367 -6.24 -2.94 25.47
N GLU A 368 -6.14 -4.26 25.33
CA GLU A 368 -5.20 -5.06 26.12
C GLU A 368 -3.74 -4.77 25.82
N LEU A 369 -3.44 -4.37 24.58
CA LEU A 369 -2.09 -4.02 24.16
C LEU A 369 -1.74 -2.56 24.46
N GLY A 370 -2.69 -1.74 24.91
CA GLY A 370 -2.54 -0.30 24.98
C GLY A 370 -2.39 0.33 23.59
N CYS A 371 -3.04 -0.26 22.58
CA CYS A 371 -3.16 0.32 21.25
C CYS A 371 -4.49 1.06 21.12
N GLU A 372 -4.49 2.08 20.29
CA GLU A 372 -5.73 2.72 19.83
C GLU A 372 -6.44 1.84 18.79
N PHE A 373 -7.74 2.06 18.59
CA PHE A 373 -8.55 1.31 17.63
C PHE A 373 -9.35 2.25 16.73
N PHE A 374 -9.31 2.00 15.42
CA PHE A 374 -10.13 2.69 14.43
C PHE A 374 -11.02 1.70 13.68
N SER A 375 -12.34 1.88 13.76
CA SER A 375 -13.29 1.04 12.99
C SER A 375 -13.44 1.55 11.56
N SER A 376 -12.95 0.78 10.60
CA SER A 376 -13.22 1.03 9.18
C SER A 376 -14.71 0.88 8.85
N VAL A 377 -15.43 -0.03 9.53
CA VAL A 377 -16.87 -0.24 9.32
C VAL A 377 -17.65 1.01 9.76
N ASP A 378 -17.39 1.53 10.96
CA ASP A 378 -18.04 2.75 11.44
C ASP A 378 -17.67 3.94 10.55
N ALA A 379 -16.40 4.07 10.17
CA ALA A 379 -15.94 5.12 9.27
C ALA A 379 -16.58 5.04 7.88
N MET A 380 -17.00 3.85 7.40
CA MET A 380 -17.75 3.70 6.16
C MET A 380 -19.24 4.05 6.30
N GLY A 381 -19.77 4.15 7.53
CA GLY A 381 -21.18 4.41 7.82
C GLY A 381 -21.88 3.29 8.60
N GLY A 382 -21.12 2.35 9.18
CA GLY A 382 -21.63 1.22 9.95
C GLY A 382 -21.90 -0.03 9.10
N PRO A 383 -22.48 -1.08 9.69
CA PRO A 383 -22.77 -2.33 9.00
C PRO A 383 -23.70 -2.15 7.79
N GLY A 384 -23.32 -2.72 6.65
CA GLY A 384 -24.04 -2.63 5.37
C GLY A 384 -23.51 -1.53 4.46
N SER A 385 -22.58 -0.71 4.96
CA SER A 385 -21.95 0.37 4.21
C SER A 385 -21.25 -0.09 2.94
N LEU A 386 -20.71 -1.31 2.87
CA LEU A 386 -20.10 -1.81 1.63
C LEU A 386 -21.13 -1.90 0.50
N LYS A 387 -22.34 -2.38 0.81
CA LYS A 387 -23.45 -2.44 -0.16
C LYS A 387 -23.79 -1.02 -0.62
N THR A 388 -24.02 -0.10 0.32
CA THR A 388 -24.32 1.30 0.02
C THR A 388 -23.24 1.91 -0.87
N TRP A 389 -21.96 1.73 -0.53
CA TRP A 389 -20.83 2.24 -1.30
C TRP A 389 -20.73 1.61 -2.71
N SER A 390 -21.22 0.39 -2.90
CA SER A 390 -21.25 -0.29 -4.21
C SER A 390 -22.37 0.20 -5.13
N GLU A 391 -23.40 0.83 -4.55
CA GLU A 391 -24.58 1.34 -5.26
C GLU A 391 -24.45 2.83 -5.61
N LEU A 392 -23.45 3.53 -5.03
CA LEU A 392 -23.15 4.94 -5.37
C LEU A 392 -22.80 5.11 -6.86
N SER A 393 -23.09 6.31 -7.39
CA SER A 393 -22.69 6.73 -8.73
C SER A 393 -21.88 8.04 -8.66
N PRO A 394 -20.55 7.99 -8.87
CA PRO A 394 -19.72 6.81 -9.16
C PRO A 394 -19.51 5.89 -7.94
N GLN A 395 -19.27 4.60 -8.19
CA GLN A 395 -19.13 3.56 -7.15
C GLN A 395 -17.91 3.78 -6.25
N TRP A 396 -18.08 3.58 -4.94
CA TRP A 396 -17.00 3.62 -3.96
C TRP A 396 -16.54 2.22 -3.54
N ALA A 397 -17.39 1.20 -3.67
CA ALA A 397 -17.02 -0.21 -3.50
C ALA A 397 -17.14 -1.00 -4.81
N ARG A 398 -16.30 -2.03 -4.98
CA ARG A 398 -16.39 -2.95 -6.11
C ARG A 398 -17.51 -3.97 -5.89
N ARG A 399 -18.00 -4.53 -6.99
CA ARG A 399 -19.02 -5.60 -6.98
C ARG A 399 -18.50 -6.98 -6.53
N ASP A 400 -17.23 -7.08 -6.16
CA ASP A 400 -16.63 -8.31 -5.62
C ASP A 400 -16.95 -8.54 -4.13
N ARG A 401 -17.65 -7.60 -3.49
CA ARG A 401 -18.08 -7.63 -2.08
C ARG A 401 -16.93 -7.63 -1.07
N VAL A 402 -15.75 -7.16 -1.50
CA VAL A 402 -14.56 -7.08 -0.65
C VAL A 402 -13.83 -5.77 -0.84
N HIS A 403 -13.48 -5.40 -2.07
CA HIS A 403 -12.56 -4.29 -2.32
C HIS A 403 -13.28 -2.98 -2.61
N LEU A 404 -12.61 -1.88 -2.28
CA LEU A 404 -13.06 -0.55 -2.65
C LEU A 404 -12.58 -0.16 -4.06
N THR A 405 -13.24 0.83 -4.66
CA THR A 405 -12.70 1.55 -5.81
C THR A 405 -11.62 2.53 -5.33
N VAL A 406 -10.87 3.13 -6.25
CA VAL A 406 -9.90 4.19 -5.89
C VAL A 406 -10.58 5.32 -5.11
N ARG A 407 -11.81 5.68 -5.50
CA ARG A 407 -12.59 6.72 -4.83
C ARG A 407 -12.97 6.31 -3.40
N GLY A 408 -13.44 5.08 -3.20
CA GLY A 408 -13.76 4.60 -1.85
C GLY A 408 -12.53 4.53 -0.93
N TYR A 409 -11.39 4.02 -1.42
CA TYR A 409 -10.17 4.02 -0.62
C TYR A 409 -9.70 5.43 -0.26
N ARG A 410 -9.83 6.39 -1.18
CA ARG A 410 -9.50 7.79 -0.91
C ARG A 410 -10.40 8.38 0.18
N GLU A 411 -11.71 8.13 0.09
CA GLU A 411 -12.61 8.64 1.12
C GLU A 411 -12.38 8.00 2.49
N LEU A 412 -12.21 6.68 2.56
CA LEU A 412 -11.90 6.00 3.82
C LEU A 412 -10.56 6.48 4.41
N GLY A 413 -9.56 6.73 3.56
CA GLY A 413 -8.27 7.28 3.97
C GLY A 413 -8.34 8.71 4.46
N ARG A 414 -9.15 9.56 3.81
CA ARG A 414 -9.43 10.90 4.30
C ARG A 414 -10.05 10.87 5.69
N ARG A 415 -11.03 10.00 5.93
CA ARG A 415 -11.67 9.85 7.25
C ARG A 415 -10.69 9.42 8.34
N LEU A 416 -9.78 8.49 8.03
CA LEU A 416 -8.72 8.12 8.97
C LEU A 416 -7.76 9.30 9.22
N ALA A 417 -7.33 9.99 8.17
CA ALA A 417 -6.45 11.15 8.29
C ALA A 417 -7.08 12.27 9.13
N ASP A 418 -8.35 12.60 8.89
CA ASP A 418 -9.10 13.58 9.65
C ASP A 418 -9.20 13.19 11.13
N THR A 419 -9.43 11.91 11.42
CA THR A 419 -9.48 11.38 12.79
C THR A 419 -8.13 11.57 13.50
N VAL A 420 -7.02 11.21 12.85
CA VAL A 420 -5.66 11.39 13.38
C VAL A 420 -5.35 12.87 13.61
N LEU A 421 -5.62 13.73 12.63
CA LEU A 421 -5.32 15.16 12.69
C LEU A 421 -6.17 15.91 13.72
N THR A 422 -7.46 15.55 13.83
CA THR A 422 -8.36 16.14 14.83
C THR A 422 -7.94 15.72 16.25
N SER A 423 -7.54 14.47 16.43
CA SER A 423 -7.05 13.98 17.73
C SER A 423 -5.73 14.66 18.13
N PHE A 424 -4.83 14.89 17.17
CA PHE A 424 -3.62 15.68 17.37
C PHE A 424 -3.95 17.12 17.83
N ASP A 425 -4.93 17.77 17.19
CA ASP A 425 -5.32 19.13 17.53
C ASP A 425 -6.00 19.21 18.91
N ALA A 426 -6.83 18.23 19.26
CA ALA A 426 -7.48 18.14 20.57
C ALA A 426 -6.46 17.96 21.70
N GLU A 427 -5.49 17.05 21.55
CA GLU A 427 -4.41 16.87 22.54
C GLU A 427 -3.55 18.13 22.68
N ARG A 428 -3.23 18.80 21.57
CA ARG A 428 -2.49 20.08 21.58
C ARG A 428 -3.25 21.16 22.35
N SER A 429 -4.55 21.31 22.11
CA SER A 429 -5.39 22.30 22.80
C SER A 429 -5.47 22.04 24.31
N ARG A 430 -5.62 20.77 24.73
CA ARG A 430 -5.60 20.41 26.16
C ARG A 430 -4.28 20.76 26.84
N ARG A 431 -3.15 20.54 26.15
CA ARG A 431 -1.82 20.89 26.67
C ARG A 431 -1.55 22.39 26.73
N ALA A 432 -2.21 23.21 25.91
CA ALA A 432 -2.07 24.65 25.96
C ALA A 432 -2.94 25.30 27.05
N ALA A 433 -3.94 24.58 27.55
CA ALA A 433 -4.83 25.01 28.64
C ALA A 433 -4.31 24.64 30.04
N HIS A 434 -3.14 24.01 30.13
CA HIS A 434 -2.42 23.65 31.36
C HIS A 434 -1.03 24.25 31.28
#